data_AF-A0A5C7QKG2-F1
#
_entry.id   AF-A0A5C7QKG2-F1
#
_cell.length_a   1.000
_cell.length_b   1.000
_cell.length_c   1.000
_cell.angle_alpha   90.00
_cell.angle_beta   90.00
_cell.angle_gamma   90.00
#
_symmetry.space_group_name_H-M   'P 1'
#
loop_
_entity.id
_entity.type
_entity.pdbx_description
1 polymer ?
#
loop_
_entity_poly.entity_id
_entity_poly.type
_entity_poly.pdbx_seq_one_letter_code
_entity_poly.pdbx_strand_id
1 'polypeptide(L)'
;MRFSTTARSACTGALAAVLVLLALAGCGAGVVGTGAGTGDDGTKDIQYTPRGLCSAEFADVGLRCSTISPDPFRGTSPVQWSDADKGRDASALAVLEGNSASLQAPCQQLAFLGNWGELADGSLGFVGRYVSPAAPEGKPAVVLVLPAPAEPGAVGWLEMVDANGATLYGPWLMRRADGEVRFAACAP
;
A
#
# COMPACT_ATOMS: atom_id res chain seq x y z
N MET A 1 -11.82 37.36 -75.02
CA MET A 1 -11.12 36.30 -74.27
C MET A 1 -11.98 35.94 -73.06
N ARG A 2 -12.38 34.66 -72.92
CA ARG A 2 -12.98 34.10 -71.71
C ARG A 2 -11.85 33.48 -70.86
N PHE A 3 -11.97 33.50 -69.53
CA PHE A 3 -11.79 32.35 -68.61
C PHE A 3 -11.70 32.86 -67.14
N SER A 4 -12.78 32.58 -66.40
CA SER A 4 -12.89 31.95 -65.07
C SER A 4 -11.79 32.06 -63.98
N THR A 5 -12.21 32.66 -62.85
CA THR A 5 -12.10 32.21 -61.43
C THR A 5 -10.81 31.57 -60.85
N THR A 6 -10.31 32.12 -59.73
CA THR A 6 -10.28 31.55 -58.34
C THR A 6 -9.03 31.98 -57.53
N ALA A 7 -9.23 32.14 -56.20
CA ALA A 7 -8.27 32.05 -55.07
C ALA A 7 -7.86 33.39 -54.42
N ARG A 8 -8.39 33.77 -53.25
CA ARG A 8 -8.21 33.25 -51.86
C ARG A 8 -6.90 33.70 -51.19
N SER A 9 -7.02 34.59 -50.19
CA SER A 9 -6.33 34.54 -48.88
C SER A 9 -6.76 35.77 -48.07
N ALA A 10 -7.74 35.69 -47.17
CA ALA A 10 -7.67 35.10 -45.83
C ALA A 10 -6.65 35.80 -44.90
N CYS A 11 -6.94 37.06 -44.55
CA CYS A 11 -6.35 37.75 -43.41
C CYS A 11 -7.12 37.39 -42.13
N THR A 12 -6.71 36.32 -41.45
CA THR A 12 -7.08 36.04 -40.05
C THR A 12 -6.04 35.09 -39.48
N GLY A 13 -4.88 35.63 -39.11
CA GLY A 13 -3.75 34.84 -38.63
C GLY A 13 -2.74 35.68 -37.87
N ALA A 14 -3.16 36.30 -36.77
CA ALA A 14 -2.22 37.02 -35.89
C ALA A 14 -2.65 37.09 -34.42
N LEU A 15 -3.60 36.26 -33.98
CA LEU A 15 -4.11 36.30 -32.59
C LEU A 15 -4.49 34.89 -32.09
N ALA A 16 -3.55 33.93 -32.19
CA ALA A 16 -3.76 32.59 -31.63
C ALA A 16 -2.47 31.88 -31.15
N ALA A 17 -1.36 32.61 -30.97
CA ALA A 17 -0.04 31.97 -30.76
C ALA A 17 0.63 32.26 -29.40
N VAL A 18 -0.05 32.89 -28.44
CA VAL A 18 0.58 33.28 -27.13
C VAL A 18 -0.08 32.60 -25.91
N LEU A 19 -1.14 31.81 -26.08
CA LEU A 19 -1.88 31.21 -24.96
C LEU A 19 -1.67 29.70 -24.74
N VAL A 20 -0.71 29.06 -25.43
CA VAL A 20 -0.53 27.59 -25.39
C VAL A 20 0.66 27.12 -24.53
N LEU A 21 1.42 28.04 -23.90
CA LEU A 21 2.65 27.68 -23.16
C LEU A 21 2.56 27.73 -21.63
N LEU A 22 1.35 27.74 -21.05
CA LEU A 22 1.15 27.75 -19.58
C LEU A 22 0.35 26.56 -19.02
N ALA A 23 0.12 25.50 -19.81
CA ALA A 23 -0.62 24.31 -19.36
C ALA A 23 0.27 23.13 -18.91
N LEU A 24 1.56 23.36 -18.60
CA LEU A 24 2.49 22.31 -18.15
C LEU A 24 3.09 22.52 -16.75
N ALA A 25 2.49 23.37 -15.91
CA ALA A 25 2.93 23.53 -14.53
C ALA A 25 1.73 23.41 -13.58
N GLY A 26 1.45 22.20 -13.12
CA GLY A 26 0.56 21.98 -11.98
C GLY A 26 -0.29 20.72 -12.06
N CYS A 27 0.33 19.56 -11.81
CA CYS A 27 -0.25 18.40 -11.11
C CYS A 27 0.90 17.42 -10.79
N GLY A 28 1.90 17.92 -10.05
CA GLY A 28 2.79 17.06 -9.27
C GLY A 28 2.14 16.77 -7.91
N ALA A 29 2.47 15.60 -7.37
CA ALA A 29 2.08 15.04 -6.07
C ALA A 29 0.67 14.39 -6.00
N GLY A 30 0.68 13.07 -6.22
CA GLY A 30 -0.09 12.05 -5.51
C GLY A 30 -1.39 12.49 -4.84
N VAL A 31 -2.49 12.45 -5.59
CA VAL A 31 -3.78 12.15 -4.99
C VAL A 31 -3.81 10.65 -4.70
N VAL A 32 -3.39 10.27 -3.49
CA VAL A 32 -3.78 8.98 -2.93
C VAL A 32 -5.29 9.07 -2.80
N GLY A 33 -6.00 8.38 -3.69
CA GLY A 33 -7.45 8.34 -3.66
C GLY A 33 -7.88 7.94 -2.25
N THR A 34 -8.65 8.78 -1.58
CA THR A 34 -9.51 8.36 -0.49
C THR A 34 -10.61 7.51 -1.12
N GLY A 35 -10.23 6.33 -1.59
CA GLY A 35 -11.14 5.29 -2.00
C GLY A 35 -11.83 4.80 -0.74
N ALA A 36 -12.89 5.50 -0.34
CA ALA A 36 -14.00 4.88 0.36
C ALA A 36 -14.66 3.91 -0.63
N GLY A 37 -13.92 2.87 -0.99
CA GLY A 37 -14.38 1.82 -1.86
C GLY A 37 -15.31 0.94 -1.04
N THR A 38 -16.59 0.94 -1.37
CA THR A 38 -17.50 -0.19 -1.10
C THR A 38 -17.13 -1.41 -1.96
N GLY A 39 -15.87 -1.48 -2.40
CA GLY A 39 -15.30 -2.53 -3.21
C GLY A 39 -14.86 -3.66 -2.30
N ASP A 40 -15.07 -4.88 -2.78
CA ASP A 40 -14.53 -6.10 -2.21
C ASP A 40 -13.09 -5.90 -1.71
N ASP A 41 -12.90 -5.89 -0.40
CA ASP A 41 -11.60 -5.80 0.26
C ASP A 41 -10.83 -7.14 0.20
N GLY A 42 -11.28 -8.08 -0.65
CA GLY A 42 -10.70 -9.42 -0.81
C GLY A 42 -11.18 -10.43 0.22
N THR A 43 -12.01 -9.97 1.16
CA THR A 43 -12.56 -10.78 2.26
C THR A 43 -13.60 -11.78 1.80
N LYS A 44 -14.16 -11.62 0.59
CA LYS A 44 -15.10 -12.58 0.02
C LYS A 44 -14.39 -13.82 -0.53
N ASP A 45 -13.13 -13.66 -0.94
CA ASP A 45 -12.33 -14.70 -1.59
C ASP A 45 -11.56 -15.55 -0.56
N ILE A 46 -11.26 -15.00 0.62
CA ILE A 46 -10.56 -15.67 1.72
C ILE A 46 -11.41 -15.60 2.99
N GLN A 47 -11.82 -16.76 3.50
CA GLN A 47 -12.58 -16.85 4.76
C GLN A 47 -11.65 -16.59 5.96
N TYR A 48 -12.05 -15.67 6.83
CA TYR A 48 -11.35 -15.39 8.08
C TYR A 48 -12.30 -14.85 9.14
N THR A 49 -11.90 -14.95 10.40
CA THR A 49 -12.61 -14.38 11.55
C THR A 49 -11.89 -13.09 11.98
N PRO A 50 -12.56 -11.92 11.97
CA PRO A 50 -11.95 -10.68 12.46
C PRO A 50 -11.48 -10.82 13.91
N ARG A 51 -10.29 -10.26 14.22
CA ARG A 51 -9.72 -10.22 15.58
C ARG A 51 -9.26 -8.80 15.90
N GLY A 52 -9.16 -8.46 17.19
CA GLY A 52 -8.51 -7.21 17.59
C GLY A 52 -7.00 -7.28 17.35
N LEU A 53 -6.46 -6.37 16.54
CA LEU A 53 -5.02 -6.36 16.22
C LEU A 53 -4.16 -6.19 17.48
N CYS A 54 -4.64 -5.44 18.46
CA CYS A 54 -3.95 -5.27 19.73
C CYS A 54 -3.99 -6.49 20.67
N SER A 55 -4.60 -7.61 20.27
CA SER A 55 -4.44 -8.90 20.95
C SER A 55 -3.38 -9.79 20.30
N ALA A 56 -2.69 -9.32 19.26
CA ALA A 56 -1.62 -10.07 18.62
C ALA A 56 -0.39 -10.19 19.54
N GLU A 57 0.37 -11.29 19.40
CA GLU A 57 1.55 -11.56 20.24
C GLU A 57 2.65 -10.49 20.10
N PHE A 58 2.74 -9.86 18.92
CA PHE A 58 3.70 -8.79 18.65
C PHE A 58 3.22 -7.40 19.11
N ALA A 59 2.05 -7.29 19.74
CA ALA A 59 1.42 -6.00 20.03
C ALA A 59 2.31 -5.07 20.87
N ASP A 60 3.01 -5.61 21.87
CA ASP A 60 3.84 -4.80 22.79
C ASP A 60 5.07 -4.19 22.10
N VAL A 61 5.57 -4.80 21.04
CA VAL A 61 6.76 -4.35 20.29
C VAL A 61 6.36 -3.54 19.06
N GLY A 62 5.33 -3.98 18.35
CA GLY A 62 4.96 -3.44 17.04
C GLY A 62 3.88 -2.35 17.09
N LEU A 63 3.02 -2.32 18.09
CA LEU A 63 1.79 -1.52 18.04
C LEU A 63 1.77 -0.36 19.05
N ARG A 64 0.77 0.50 18.91
CA ARG A 64 0.41 1.56 19.85
C ARG A 64 -1.01 1.33 20.32
N CYS A 65 -1.15 0.34 21.22
CA CYS A 65 -2.42 -0.07 21.77
C CYS A 65 -2.80 0.74 23.00
N SER A 66 -4.04 1.22 23.07
CA SER A 66 -4.57 1.80 24.31
C SER A 66 -4.84 0.69 25.33
N THR A 67 -4.42 0.89 26.56
CA THR A 67 -4.69 -0.01 27.69
C THR A 67 -6.02 0.30 28.40
N ILE A 68 -6.71 1.36 27.98
CA ILE A 68 -7.91 1.89 28.67
C ILE A 68 -9.21 1.29 28.11
N SER A 69 -9.19 0.77 26.89
CA SER A 69 -10.39 0.20 26.25
C SER A 69 -10.55 -1.30 26.54
N PRO A 70 -11.70 -1.75 27.08
CA PRO A 70 -12.00 -3.17 27.26
C PRO A 70 -12.48 -3.87 25.97
N ASP A 71 -12.51 -3.17 24.83
CA ASP A 71 -12.98 -3.73 23.56
C ASP A 71 -12.08 -4.90 23.07
N PRO A 72 -12.64 -6.11 22.88
CA PRO A 72 -11.87 -7.25 22.37
C PRO A 72 -11.43 -7.10 20.91
N PHE A 73 -12.08 -6.22 20.14
CA PHE A 73 -11.72 -5.90 18.75
C PHE A 73 -10.88 -4.63 18.63
N ARG A 74 -10.26 -4.19 19.73
CA ARG A 74 -9.48 -2.95 19.74
C ARG A 74 -8.31 -3.00 18.76
N GLY A 75 -8.19 -1.93 17.99
CA GLY A 75 -7.10 -1.70 17.05
C GLY A 75 -5.98 -0.83 17.61
N THR A 76 -4.91 -0.68 16.83
CA THR A 76 -3.76 0.18 17.15
C THR A 76 -4.02 1.65 16.75
N SER A 77 -3.39 2.59 17.45
CA SER A 77 -3.13 3.92 16.86
C SER A 77 -2.14 3.81 15.70
N PRO A 78 -2.07 4.80 14.78
CA PRO A 78 -1.17 4.74 13.63
C PRO A 78 0.28 4.41 14.02
N VAL A 79 0.82 3.36 13.39
CA VAL A 79 2.23 2.95 13.50
C VAL A 79 2.78 2.61 12.13
N GLN A 80 4.09 2.79 11.97
CA GLN A 80 4.82 2.42 10.78
C GLN A 80 5.79 1.29 11.11
N TRP A 81 5.82 0.28 10.25
CA TRP A 81 6.85 -0.76 10.26
C TRP A 81 7.65 -0.68 8.97
N SER A 82 8.97 -0.82 9.07
CA SER A 82 9.86 -0.82 7.93
C SER A 82 10.89 -1.92 8.05
N ASP A 83 11.33 -2.44 6.91
CA ASP A 83 12.45 -3.38 6.82
C ASP A 83 13.82 -2.70 6.88
N ALA A 84 13.85 -1.36 6.83
CA ALA A 84 15.06 -0.59 7.07
C ALA A 84 15.50 -0.69 8.54
N ASP A 85 16.78 -1.03 8.74
CA ASP A 85 17.43 -0.89 10.04
C ASP A 85 18.18 0.46 10.11
N LYS A 86 17.93 1.21 11.20
CA LYS A 86 18.72 2.38 11.67
C LYS A 86 19.25 3.32 10.57
N GLY A 87 18.35 3.90 9.77
CA GLY A 87 18.69 4.98 8.84
C GLY A 87 19.10 4.52 7.43
N ARG A 88 18.92 3.23 7.11
CA ARG A 88 18.86 2.78 5.71
C ARG A 88 17.51 3.15 5.09
N ASP A 89 17.47 3.22 3.76
CA ASP A 89 16.20 3.36 3.06
C ASP A 89 15.47 2.01 3.01
N ALA A 90 14.14 2.05 3.12
CA ALA A 90 13.27 0.89 3.19
C ALA A 90 13.06 0.25 1.81
N SER A 91 12.99 -1.08 1.74
CA SER A 91 12.42 -1.76 0.58
C SER A 91 10.91 -2.00 0.75
N ALA A 92 10.45 -2.09 1.99
CA ALA A 92 9.05 -2.27 2.37
C ALA A 92 8.65 -1.38 3.56
N LEU A 93 7.44 -0.84 3.48
CA LEU A 93 6.81 -0.04 4.51
C LEU A 93 5.39 -0.52 4.73
N ALA A 94 5.08 -0.94 5.96
CA ALA A 94 3.73 -1.20 6.39
C ALA A 94 3.24 -0.06 7.29
N VAL A 95 2.00 0.39 7.07
CA VAL A 95 1.31 1.35 7.94
C VAL A 95 0.10 0.66 8.52
N LEU A 96 0.01 0.63 9.84
CA LEU A 96 -1.08 -0.03 10.57
C LEU A 96 -1.88 1.00 11.35
N GLU A 97 -3.20 0.92 11.23
CA GLU A 97 -4.15 1.78 11.91
C GLU A 97 -5.44 1.01 12.15
N GLY A 98 -6.00 1.11 13.37
CA GLY A 98 -7.15 0.31 13.75
C GLY A 98 -6.80 -1.18 13.68
N ASN A 99 -7.59 -1.95 12.94
CA ASN A 99 -7.33 -3.36 12.67
C ASN A 99 -6.82 -3.61 11.24
N SER A 100 -6.39 -2.56 10.53
CA SER A 100 -6.00 -2.64 9.14
C SER A 100 -4.50 -2.43 8.97
N ALA A 101 -3.96 -2.97 7.89
CA ALA A 101 -2.60 -2.69 7.44
C ALA A 101 -2.60 -2.36 5.95
N SER A 102 -1.82 -1.35 5.59
CA SER A 102 -1.34 -1.17 4.22
C SER A 102 0.12 -1.55 4.15
N LEU A 103 0.55 -2.12 3.03
CA LEU A 103 1.94 -2.47 2.76
C LEU A 103 2.33 -1.96 1.38
N GLN A 104 3.46 -1.27 1.30
CA GLN A 104 4.03 -0.76 0.06
C GLN A 104 5.44 -1.27 -0.11
N ALA A 105 5.75 -1.75 -1.30
CA ALA A 105 7.09 -2.17 -1.68
C ALA A 105 7.37 -1.70 -3.12
N PRO A 106 7.86 -0.44 -3.29
CA PRO A 106 7.88 0.24 -4.59
C PRO A 106 8.70 -0.46 -5.66
N CYS A 107 9.78 -1.14 -5.27
CA CYS A 107 10.64 -1.84 -6.24
C CYS A 107 10.01 -3.11 -6.79
N GLN A 108 9.07 -3.72 -6.07
CA GLN A 108 8.19 -4.74 -6.64
C GLN A 108 6.91 -4.16 -7.26
N GLN A 109 6.75 -2.83 -7.26
CA GLN A 109 5.53 -2.12 -7.65
C GLN A 109 4.30 -2.71 -6.95
N LEU A 110 4.48 -3.03 -5.66
CA LEU A 110 3.51 -3.73 -4.84
C LEU A 110 2.81 -2.77 -3.90
N ALA A 111 1.48 -2.87 -3.87
CA ALA A 111 0.65 -2.28 -2.83
C ALA A 111 -0.31 -3.34 -2.29
N PHE A 112 -0.53 -3.36 -0.98
CA PHE A 112 -1.49 -4.24 -0.31
C PHE A 112 -2.30 -3.46 0.71
N LEU A 113 -3.56 -3.85 0.88
CA LEU A 113 -4.45 -3.38 1.93
C LEU A 113 -5.24 -4.57 2.48
N GLY A 114 -5.29 -4.72 3.79
CA GLY A 114 -6.02 -5.81 4.44
C GLY A 114 -6.36 -5.54 5.89
N ASN A 115 -7.17 -6.45 6.45
CA ASN A 115 -7.68 -6.40 7.81
C ASN A 115 -7.16 -7.58 8.63
N TRP A 116 -6.85 -7.35 9.88
CA TRP A 116 -6.35 -8.36 10.81
C TRP A 116 -7.42 -9.38 11.15
N GLY A 117 -7.03 -10.65 11.12
CA GLY A 117 -7.90 -11.73 11.54
C GLY A 117 -7.24 -13.08 11.53
N GLU A 118 -8.06 -14.09 11.80
CA GLU A 118 -7.67 -15.49 11.92
C GLU A 118 -8.23 -16.29 10.75
N LEU A 119 -7.35 -17.02 10.07
CA LEU A 119 -7.70 -17.91 8.97
C LEU A 119 -8.30 -19.22 9.48
N ALA A 120 -8.87 -20.01 8.57
CA ALA A 120 -9.50 -21.29 8.90
C ALA A 120 -8.54 -22.33 9.51
N ASP A 121 -7.23 -22.20 9.27
CA ASP A 121 -6.18 -23.04 9.85
C ASP A 121 -5.67 -22.53 11.21
N GLY A 122 -6.25 -21.45 11.74
CA GLY A 122 -5.86 -20.80 12.99
C GLY A 122 -4.67 -19.86 12.88
N SER A 123 -4.09 -19.70 11.69
CA SER A 123 -3.04 -18.70 11.46
C SER A 123 -3.61 -17.29 11.54
N LEU A 124 -2.79 -16.34 12.00
CA LEU A 124 -3.17 -14.93 12.09
C LEU A 124 -2.46 -14.12 11.00
N GLY A 125 -3.18 -13.22 10.36
CA GLY A 125 -2.62 -12.39 9.29
C GLY A 125 -3.55 -11.24 8.90
N PHE A 126 -3.02 -10.34 8.08
CA PHE A 126 -3.84 -9.34 7.40
C PHE A 126 -4.40 -9.97 6.14
N VAL A 127 -5.71 -10.14 6.10
CA VAL A 127 -6.43 -10.69 4.94
C VAL A 127 -6.92 -9.52 4.09
N GLY A 128 -6.60 -9.55 2.80
CA GLY A 128 -6.91 -8.41 1.94
C GLY A 128 -6.60 -8.64 0.47
N ARG A 129 -6.22 -7.56 -0.23
CA ARG A 129 -5.83 -7.60 -1.65
C ARG A 129 -4.49 -6.92 -1.88
N TYR A 130 -3.76 -7.44 -2.84
CA TYR A 130 -2.56 -6.79 -3.37
C TYR A 130 -2.75 -6.41 -4.83
N VAL A 131 -2.06 -5.35 -5.25
CA VAL A 131 -1.95 -4.91 -6.64
C VAL A 131 -0.47 -4.93 -7.02
N SER A 132 -0.17 -5.46 -8.20
CA SER A 132 1.16 -5.45 -8.80
C SER A 132 1.05 -5.51 -10.34
N PRO A 133 2.15 -5.36 -11.09
CA PRO A 133 2.11 -5.45 -12.56
C PRO A 133 1.57 -6.79 -13.09
N ALA A 134 1.78 -7.87 -12.34
CA ALA A 134 1.26 -9.20 -12.67
C ALA A 134 -0.20 -9.41 -12.22
N ALA A 135 -0.74 -8.50 -11.40
CA ALA A 135 -2.09 -8.53 -10.85
C ALA A 135 -2.68 -7.10 -10.79
N PRO A 136 -2.88 -6.42 -11.94
CA PRO A 136 -3.27 -5.01 -11.97
C PRO A 136 -4.70 -4.77 -11.48
N GLU A 137 -5.58 -5.76 -11.59
CA GLU A 137 -6.97 -5.71 -11.09
C GLU A 137 -7.07 -5.98 -9.57
N GLY A 138 -5.93 -6.28 -8.95
CA GLY A 138 -5.83 -6.73 -7.57
C GLY A 138 -6.23 -8.19 -7.40
N LYS A 139 -5.50 -8.92 -6.56
CA LYS A 139 -5.79 -10.31 -6.22
C LYS A 139 -5.86 -10.49 -4.70
N PRO A 140 -6.65 -11.45 -4.20
CA PRO A 140 -6.68 -11.76 -2.78
C PRO A 140 -5.32 -12.26 -2.30
N ALA A 141 -4.91 -11.82 -1.13
CA ALA A 141 -3.67 -12.24 -0.47
C ALA A 141 -3.77 -12.10 1.04
N VAL A 142 -2.84 -12.73 1.72
CA VAL A 142 -2.68 -12.67 3.17
C VAL A 142 -1.27 -12.20 3.46
N VAL A 143 -1.12 -11.19 4.33
CA VAL A 143 0.18 -10.82 4.88
C VAL A 143 0.29 -11.42 6.27
N LEU A 144 1.14 -12.44 6.38
CA LEU A 144 1.46 -13.14 7.63
C LEU A 144 2.50 -12.35 8.41
N VAL A 145 2.40 -12.40 9.74
CA VAL A 145 3.41 -11.86 10.66
C VAL A 145 4.07 -13.02 11.38
N LEU A 146 5.22 -13.47 10.88
CA LEU A 146 5.94 -14.60 11.43
C LEU A 146 6.91 -14.15 12.54
N PRO A 147 7.10 -14.93 13.61
CA PRO A 147 8.01 -14.57 14.69
C PRO A 147 9.46 -14.51 14.23
N ALA A 148 10.23 -13.55 14.75
CA ALA A 148 11.66 -13.37 14.47
C ALA A 148 12.50 -13.46 15.76
N PRO A 149 12.57 -14.64 16.42
CA PRO A 149 13.19 -14.77 17.75
C PRO A 149 14.70 -14.49 17.77
N ALA A 150 15.36 -14.60 16.62
CA ALA A 150 16.79 -14.31 16.47
C ALA A 150 17.10 -12.83 16.19
N GLU A 151 16.09 -11.97 16.06
CA GLU A 151 16.24 -10.58 15.62
C GLU A 151 15.74 -9.60 16.70
N PRO A 152 16.61 -9.19 17.63
CA PRO A 152 16.23 -8.27 18.70
C PRO A 152 15.65 -6.96 18.16
N GLY A 153 14.49 -6.57 18.68
CA GLY A 153 13.79 -5.35 18.29
C GLY A 153 13.03 -5.43 16.96
N ALA A 154 13.05 -6.58 16.27
CA ALA A 154 12.12 -6.84 15.19
C ALA A 154 10.71 -7.11 15.74
N VAL A 155 9.71 -6.66 14.98
CA VAL A 155 8.31 -7.04 15.20
C VAL A 155 8.09 -8.47 14.69
N GLY A 156 8.71 -8.81 13.56
CA GLY A 156 8.58 -10.11 12.92
C GLY A 156 8.97 -10.06 11.45
N TRP A 157 8.84 -11.19 10.77
CA TRP A 157 8.93 -11.26 9.32
C TRP A 157 7.54 -11.07 8.71
N LEU A 158 7.40 -10.13 7.78
CA LEU A 158 6.21 -10.06 6.94
C LEU A 158 6.41 -10.89 5.68
N GLU A 159 5.49 -11.81 5.44
CA GLU A 159 5.42 -12.61 4.23
C GLU A 159 4.04 -12.50 3.62
N MET A 160 3.96 -12.24 2.31
CA MET A 160 2.70 -12.20 1.59
C MET A 160 2.50 -13.53 0.86
N VAL A 161 1.34 -14.15 1.08
CA VAL A 161 0.92 -15.40 0.44
C VAL A 161 -0.39 -15.22 -0.32
N ASP A 162 -0.64 -16.06 -1.31
CA ASP A 162 -1.93 -16.15 -1.99
C ASP A 162 -2.97 -16.90 -1.14
N ALA A 163 -4.20 -17.04 -1.67
CA ALA A 163 -5.28 -17.75 -0.99
C ALA A 163 -5.01 -19.26 -0.77
N ASN A 164 -4.01 -19.84 -1.44
CA ASN A 164 -3.59 -21.23 -1.28
C ASN A 164 -2.37 -21.37 -0.34
N GLY A 165 -1.86 -20.26 0.21
CA GLY A 165 -0.67 -20.22 1.05
C GLY A 165 0.65 -20.21 0.27
N ALA A 166 0.64 -20.02 -1.05
CA ALA A 166 1.86 -19.90 -1.83
C ALA A 166 2.47 -18.50 -1.67
N THR A 167 3.77 -18.43 -1.35
CA THR A 167 4.50 -17.16 -1.20
C THR A 167 4.47 -16.33 -2.49
N LEU A 168 4.04 -15.08 -2.35
CA LEU A 168 4.00 -14.08 -3.41
C LEU A 168 5.15 -13.08 -3.30
N TYR A 169 5.36 -12.52 -2.10
CA TYR A 169 6.37 -11.49 -1.83
C TYR A 169 6.92 -11.58 -0.40
N GLY A 170 8.09 -10.97 -0.19
CA GLY A 170 8.83 -11.05 1.07
C GLY A 170 9.78 -12.26 1.09
N PRO A 171 10.27 -12.66 2.29
CA PRO A 171 9.96 -12.09 3.59
C PRO A 171 10.72 -10.78 3.87
N TRP A 172 10.11 -9.85 4.61
CA TRP A 172 10.73 -8.61 5.07
C TRP A 172 10.86 -8.59 6.59
N LEU A 173 12.06 -8.34 7.10
CA LEU A 173 12.30 -8.25 8.54
C LEU A 173 11.86 -6.89 9.07
N MET A 174 10.66 -6.81 9.62
CA MET A 174 10.06 -5.55 10.00
C MET A 174 10.44 -5.11 11.40
N ARG A 175 10.75 -3.82 11.53
CA ARG A 175 10.95 -3.10 12.79
C ARG A 175 9.98 -1.93 12.84
N ARG A 176 9.56 -1.55 14.04
CA ARG A 176 8.80 -0.31 14.21
C ARG A 176 9.69 0.88 13.83
N ALA A 177 9.19 1.73 12.95
CA ALA A 177 9.84 2.95 12.53
C ALA A 177 9.21 4.15 13.26
N ASP A 178 10.06 5.06 13.73
CA ASP A 178 9.64 6.36 14.26
C ASP A 178 10.13 7.46 13.29
N GLY A 179 9.25 8.39 12.92
CA GLY A 179 9.57 9.47 11.98
C GLY A 179 9.22 9.16 10.52
N GLU A 180 9.83 9.92 9.60
CA GLU A 180 9.63 9.77 8.16
C GLU A 180 10.48 8.60 7.62
N VAL A 181 9.83 7.66 6.92
CA VAL A 181 10.50 6.54 6.25
C VAL A 181 10.70 6.88 4.78
N ARG A 182 11.90 6.64 4.26
CA ARG A 182 12.23 6.80 2.84
C ARG A 182 12.41 5.44 2.19
N PHE A 183 12.05 5.34 0.91
CA PHE A 183 12.26 4.12 0.13
C PHE A 183 13.60 4.12 -0.58
N ALA A 184 14.22 2.95 -0.66
CA ALA A 184 15.44 2.74 -1.40
C ALA A 184 15.20 2.93 -2.89
N ALA A 185 16.22 3.43 -3.59
CA ALA A 185 16.21 3.41 -5.04
C ALA A 185 16.19 1.95 -5.53
N CYS A 186 15.35 1.67 -6.51
CA CYS A 186 15.26 0.34 -7.08
C CYS A 186 16.50 0.05 -7.92
N ALA A 187 17.05 -1.16 -7.76
CA ALA A 187 18.14 -1.61 -8.61
C ALA A 187 17.67 -1.62 -10.08
N PRO A 188 18.51 -1.16 -11.03
CA PRO A 188 18.18 -1.15 -12.45
C PRO A 188 18.08 -2.55 -13.05
#